data_AF-A0A2A4KQA4-F1
#
_entry.id   AF-A0A2A4KQA4-F1
#
_cell.length_a   1.000
_cell.length_b   1.000
_cell.length_c   1.000
_cell.angle_alpha   90.00
_cell.angle_beta   90.00
_cell.angle_gamma   90.00
#
_symmetry.space_group_name_H-M   'P 1'
#
loop_
_entity.id
_entity.type
_entity.pdbx_description
1 polymer ?
#
loop_
_entity_poly.entity_id
_entity_poly.type
_entity_poly.pdbx_seq_one_letter_code
_entity_poly.pdbx_strand_id
1 'polypeptide(L)' 'MTEELPGQPGPRLVGIWEALDPAEREHFGRHLRGGTAAEDLVWILARYGHHVSASTIRTYRRRLRQEEENRLE' A
#
# COMPACT_ATOMS: atom_id res chain seq x y z
N MET A 1 16.38 -5.14 -4.61
CA MET A 1 15.24 -6.08 -4.54
C MET A 1 14.00 -5.22 -4.45
N THR A 2 13.18 -5.17 -5.49
CA THR A 2 11.89 -4.47 -5.46
C THR A 2 11.01 -5.19 -4.45
N GLU A 3 10.86 -4.62 -3.25
CA GLU A 3 9.87 -5.10 -2.29
C GLU A 3 8.51 -5.10 -2.99
N GLU A 4 7.85 -6.25 -3.03
CA GLU A 4 6.48 -6.32 -3.50
C GLU A 4 5.55 -5.81 -2.40
N LEU A 5 4.42 -5.21 -2.78
CA LEU A 5 3.40 -4.83 -1.80
C LEU A 5 2.99 -6.08 -1.00
N PRO A 6 3.03 -6.03 0.34
CA PRO A 6 2.70 -7.19 1.14
C PRO A 6 1.21 -7.55 1.02
N GLY A 7 0.89 -8.82 0.72
CA GLY A 7 -0.49 -9.30 0.54
C GLY A 7 -1.01 -9.11 -0.89
N GLN A 8 -2.33 -9.06 -1.07
CA GLN A 8 -2.98 -8.88 -2.37
C GLN A 8 -3.62 -7.47 -2.48
N PRO A 9 -2.83 -6.45 -2.87
CA PRO A 9 -3.35 -5.12 -3.14
C PRO A 9 -4.47 -5.16 -4.17
N GLY A 10 -5.52 -4.35 -3.96
CA GLY A 10 -6.59 -4.21 -4.94
C GLY A 10 -6.03 -3.71 -6.28
N PRO A 11 -6.69 -4.00 -7.43
CA PRO A 11 -6.17 -3.68 -8.77
C PRO A 11 -5.82 -2.20 -8.96
N ARG A 12 -6.52 -1.31 -8.24
CA ARG A 12 -6.24 0.13 -8.23
C ARG A 12 -4.93 0.47 -7.50
N LEU A 13 -4.62 -0.21 -6.40
CA LEU A 13 -3.39 0.00 -5.66
C LEU A 13 -2.21 -0.66 -6.39
N VAL A 14 -2.43 -1.80 -7.04
CA VAL A 14 -1.45 -2.44 -7.96
C VAL A 14 -1.08 -1.49 -9.10
N GLY A 15 -2.07 -0.95 -9.82
CA GLY A 15 -1.78 -0.05 -10.94
C GLY A 15 -1.01 1.22 -10.52
N ILE A 16 -1.26 1.71 -9.30
CA ILE A 16 -0.49 2.83 -8.73
C ILE A 16 0.91 2.37 -8.36
N TRP A 17 1.04 1.22 -7.71
CA TRP A 17 2.33 0.63 -7.37
C TRP A 17 3.21 0.41 -8.58
N GLU A 18 2.66 -0.12 -9.67
CA GLU A 18 3.36 -0.33 -10.92
C GLU A 18 3.76 0.99 -11.60
N ALA A 19 2.98 2.05 -11.41
CA ALA A 19 3.30 3.38 -11.91
C ALA A 19 4.34 4.13 -11.06
N LEU A 20 4.47 3.79 -9.77
CA LEU A 20 5.49 4.37 -8.89
C LEU A 20 6.89 3.90 -9.25
N ASP A 21 7.86 4.78 -9.09
CA ASP A 21 9.28 4.49 -9.24
C ASP A 21 9.78 3.56 -8.11
N PRO A 22 10.86 2.78 -8.34
CA PRO A 22 11.40 1.88 -7.32
C PRO A 22 11.78 2.56 -6.00
N ALA A 23 12.26 3.81 -6.07
CA ALA A 23 12.57 4.61 -4.88
C ALA A 23 11.33 5.05 -4.10
N GLU A 24 10.23 5.34 -4.80
CA GLU A 24 8.95 5.75 -4.19
C GLU A 24 8.28 4.54 -3.53
N ARG A 25 8.37 3.37 -4.17
CA ARG A 25 7.92 2.09 -3.61
C ARG A 25 8.61 1.77 -2.29
N GLU A 26 9.93 1.92 -2.22
CA GLU A 26 10.69 1.70 -0.99
C GLU A 26 10.25 2.65 0.13
N HIS A 27 10.09 3.94 -0.20
CA HIS A 27 9.62 4.94 0.76
C HIS A 27 8.20 4.66 1.28
N PHE A 28 7.30 4.26 0.38
CA PHE A 28 5.93 3.87 0.72
C PHE A 28 5.88 2.58 1.54
N GLY A 29 6.64 1.55 1.13
CA GLY A 29 6.74 0.27 1.83
C GLY A 29 7.20 0.44 3.27
N ARG A 30 8.15 1.35 3.52
CA ARG A 30 8.62 1.69 4.87
C ARG A 30 7.52 2.31 5.74
N HIS A 31 6.72 3.21 5.19
CA HIS A 31 5.59 3.83 5.92
C HIS A 31 4.46 2.81 6.15
N LEU A 32 4.18 1.95 5.17
CA LEU A 32 3.16 0.91 5.29
C LEU A 32 3.45 -0.05 6.46
N ARG A 33 4.72 -0.44 6.64
CA ARG A 33 5.17 -1.28 7.77
C ARG A 33 5.26 -0.53 9.10
N GLY A 34 5.46 0.79 9.06
CA GLY A 34 5.63 1.64 10.25
C GLY A 34 4.35 1.91 11.04
N GLY A 35 3.20 1.36 10.65
CA GLY A 35 1.91 1.62 11.31
C GLY A 35 1.28 2.97 10.95
N THR A 36 1.84 3.65 9.95
CA THR A 36 1.38 4.94 9.43
C THR A 36 -0.12 4.93 9.11
N ALA A 37 -0.79 6.05 9.42
CA ALA A 37 -2.21 6.22 9.17
C ALA A 37 -2.53 6.13 7.67
N ALA A 38 -3.74 5.65 7.36
CA ALA A 38 -4.20 5.55 5.97
C ALA A 38 -4.18 6.90 5.23
N GLU A 39 -4.43 7.99 5.93
CA GLU A 39 -4.44 9.35 5.38
C GLU A 39 -3.04 9.85 5.01
N ASP A 40 -2.03 9.45 5.79
CA ASP A 40 -0.65 9.82 5.55
C ASP A 40 -0.07 9.05 4.35
N LEU A 41 -0.44 7.78 4.20
CA LEU A 41 -0.16 6.98 2.99
C LEU A 41 -0.82 7.58 1.74
N VAL A 42 -2.06 8.07 1.86
CA VAL A 42 -2.74 8.79 0.78
C VAL A 42 -1.98 10.07 0.43
N TRP A 43 -1.54 10.82 1.42
CA TRP A 43 -0.82 12.07 1.22
C TRP A 43 0.52 11.84 0.51
N ILE A 44 1.26 10.79 0.87
CA ILE A 44 2.50 10.39 0.21
C ILE A 44 2.22 10.08 -1.28
N LEU A 45 1.22 9.26 -1.58
CA LEU A 45 0.86 8.94 -2.96
C LEU A 45 0.41 10.18 -3.74
N ALA A 46 -0.39 11.05 -3.11
CA ALA A 46 -0.84 12.29 -3.72
C ALA A 46 0.33 13.24 -4.02
N ARG A 47 1.38 13.24 -3.18
CA ARG A 47 2.61 14.00 -3.43
C ARG A 47 3.37 13.52 -4.67
N TYR A 48 3.28 12.23 -4.99
CA TYR A 48 3.81 11.64 -6.22
C TYR A 48 2.85 11.75 -7.43
N GLY A 49 1.71 12.42 -7.28
CA GLY A 49 0.71 12.59 -8.34
C GLY A 49 -0.33 11.47 -8.42
N HIS A 50 -0.31 10.51 -7.49
CA HIS A 50 -1.24 9.40 -7.43
C HIS A 50 -2.33 9.62 -6.37
N HIS A 51 -3.54 9.95 -6.80
CA HIS A 51 -4.66 10.19 -5.89
C HIS A 51 -5.36 8.88 -5.51
N VAL A 52 -5.31 8.50 -4.24
CA VAL A 52 -6.08 7.36 -3.68
C VAL A 52 -6.93 7.81 -2.51
N SER A 53 -8.01 7.09 -2.22
CA SER A 53 -8.83 7.38 -1.04
C SER A 53 -8.28 6.66 0.19
N ALA A 54 -8.37 7.29 1.37
CA ALA A 54 -8.05 6.64 2.64
C ALA A 54 -8.86 5.36 2.86
N SER A 55 -10.09 5.30 2.33
CA SER A 55 -10.90 4.09 2.30
C SER A 55 -10.24 2.94 1.52
N THR A 56 -9.55 3.21 0.41
CA THR A 56 -8.79 2.19 -0.34
C THR A 56 -7.66 1.62 0.51
N ILE A 57 -6.91 2.47 1.22
CA ILE A 57 -5.84 2.03 2.11
C ILE A 57 -6.39 1.25 3.32
N ARG A 58 -7.52 1.68 3.90
CA ARG A 58 -8.21 0.94 4.98
C ARG A 58 -8.68 -0.43 4.53
N THR A 59 -9.29 -0.53 3.34
CA THR A 59 -9.72 -1.81 2.75
C THR A 59 -8.53 -2.71 2.48
N TYR A 60 -7.43 -2.16 1.96
CA TYR A 60 -6.19 -2.90 1.76
C TYR A 60 -5.62 -3.43 3.09
N ARG A 61 -5.50 -2.60 4.14
CA ARG A 61 -5.08 -3.05 5.48
C ARG A 61 -5.99 -4.13 6.05
N ARG A 62 -7.30 -4.04 5.80
CA ARG A 62 -8.26 -5.05 6.24
C ARG A 62 -8.04 -6.38 5.53
N ARG A 63 -7.82 -6.35 4.20
CA ARG A 63 -7.48 -7.55 3.43
C ARG A 63 -6.13 -8.14 3.84
N LEU A 64 -5.11 -7.30 4.03
CA LEU A 64 -3.79 -7.72 4.51
C LEU A 64 -3.89 -8.55 5.79
N ARG A 65 -4.66 -8.06 6.79
CA ARG A 65 -4.90 -8.83 8.01
C ARG A 65 -5.65 -10.13 7.79
N GLN A 66 -6.66 -10.15 6.91
CA GLN A 66 -7.39 -11.38 6.59
C GLN A 66 -6.52 -12.40 5.85
N GLU A 67 -5.62 -11.95 4.99
CA GLU A 67 -4.72 -12.85 4.27
C GLU A 67 -3.55 -13.33 5.14
N GLU A 68 -3.03 -12.50 6.04
CA GLU A 68 -2.08 -12.98 7.06
C GLU A 68 -2.72 -14.07 7.94
N GLU A 69 -3.98 -13.90 8.32
CA GLU A 69 -4.77 -14.91 9.03
C GLU A 69 -4.97 -16.18 8.18
N ASN A 70 -5.42 -16.04 6.93
CA ASN A 70 -5.66 -17.16 6.01
C ASN A 70 -4.37 -17.85 5.51
N ARG A 71 -3.20 -17.22 5.64
CA ARG A 71 -1.89 -17.82 5.28
C ARG A 71 -1.31 -18.66 6.42
N LEU A 72 -1.82 -18.48 7.64
CA LEU A 72 -1.42 -19.23 8.83
C LEU A 72 -2.27 -20.48 9.08
N GLU A 73 -3.37 -20.69 8.33
CA GLU A 73 -4.20 -21.90 8.33
C GLU A 73 -3.72 -22.99 7.36
#